data_AF-N9MZ96-F1
#
_entry.id   AF-N9MZ96-F1
#
_cell.length_a   1.000
_cell.length_b   1.000
_cell.length_c   1.000
_cell.angle_alpha   90.00
_cell.angle_beta   90.00
_cell.angle_gamma   90.00
#
_symmetry.space_group_name_H-M   'P 1'
#
loop_
_entity.id
_entity.type
_entity.pdbx_description
1 polymer ?
#
loop_
_entity_poly.entity_id
_entity_poly.type
_entity_poly.pdbx_seq_one_letter_code
_entity_poly.pdbx_strand_id
1 'polypeptide(L)'
;MTIFEWVKEIISIIANLFTICASGIAIWLFFTKSNEIKTAFNLLLNWSFQLTLTDLKSKIERLNEYSAKDPNELDEIRNILHEIAGQMRGNEQIVKSSNDLISKIEKLAGSRSLDEPRKRSIISEIREVLRNMQVNSVASPLE
;
A
#
# COMPACT_ATOMS: atom_id res chain seq x y z
N MET A 1 17.14 54.16 35.10
CA MET A 1 16.28 53.13 34.47
C MET A 1 15.16 53.85 33.78
N THR A 2 15.12 53.81 32.45
CA THR A 2 14.14 54.59 31.68
C THR A 2 12.81 53.83 31.64
N ILE A 3 11.68 54.55 31.64
CA ILE A 3 10.32 53.96 31.56
C ILE A 3 10.20 52.98 30.38
N PHE A 4 10.96 53.22 29.31
CA PHE A 4 11.04 52.38 28.12
C PHE A 4 11.63 50.98 28.38
N GLU A 5 12.61 50.85 29.28
CA GLU A 5 13.19 49.54 29.64
C GLU A 5 12.20 48.69 30.42
N TRP A 6 11.47 49.31 31.34
CA TRP A 6 10.40 48.65 32.11
C TRP A 6 9.27 48.12 31.22
N VAL A 7 8.85 48.90 30.22
CA VAL A 7 7.82 48.47 29.25
C VAL A 7 8.32 47.30 28.41
N LYS A 8 9.58 47.31 27.98
CA LYS A 8 10.18 46.19 27.24
C LYS A 8 10.24 44.91 28.06
N GLU A 9 10.62 44.99 29.33
CA GLU A 9 10.66 43.83 30.23
C GLU A 9 9.27 43.20 30.41
N ILE A 10 8.24 44.02 30.63
CA ILE A 10 6.85 43.55 30.76
C ILE A 10 6.38 42.86 29.48
N ILE A 11 6.64 43.45 28.32
CA ILE A 11 6.27 42.86 27.02
C ILE A 11 7.01 41.53 26.81
N SER A 12 8.29 41.45 27.16
CA SER A 12 9.07 40.21 27.05
C SER A 12 8.55 39.11 27.96
N ILE A 13 8.14 39.44 29.20
CA ILE A 13 7.57 38.47 30.14
C ILE A 13 6.25 37.92 29.61
N ILE A 14 5.38 38.81 29.11
CA ILE A 14 4.09 38.41 28.52
C ILE A 14 4.32 37.54 27.29
N ALA A 15 5.23 37.93 26.39
CA ALA A 15 5.55 37.14 25.20
C ALA A 15 6.03 35.73 25.56
N ASN A 16 6.95 35.61 26.53
CA ASN A 16 7.44 34.32 27.00
C ASN A 16 6.33 33.46 27.63
N LEU A 17 5.42 34.06 28.39
CA LEU A 17 4.25 33.37 28.96
C LEU A 17 3.35 32.80 27.86
N PHE A 18 3.04 33.62 26.84
CA PHE A 18 2.26 33.18 25.69
C PHE A 18 2.98 32.08 24.88
N THR A 19 4.30 32.14 24.72
CA THR A 19 5.08 31.09 24.06
C THR A 19 4.99 29.77 24.82
N ILE A 20 5.05 29.79 26.16
CA ILE A 20 4.89 28.60 26.99
C ILE A 20 3.47 28.03 26.83
N CYS A 21 2.43 28.88 26.89
CA CYS A 21 1.06 28.45 26.68
C CYS A 21 0.83 27.88 25.28
N ALA A 22 1.34 28.52 24.23
CA ALA A 22 1.24 28.05 22.86
C ALA A 22 1.94 26.70 22.67
N SER A 23 3.13 26.54 23.26
CA SER A 23 3.86 25.26 23.25
C SER A 23 3.07 24.16 23.98
N GLY A 24 2.45 24.49 25.12
CA GLY A 24 1.58 23.58 25.85
C GLY A 24 0.34 23.15 25.06
N ILE A 25 -0.32 24.08 24.37
CA ILE A 25 -1.46 23.78 23.48
C ILE A 25 -1.01 22.91 22.32
N ALA A 26 0.14 23.18 21.71
CA ALA A 26 0.66 22.38 20.60
C ALA A 26 0.96 20.93 21.04
N ILE A 27 1.58 20.74 22.20
CA ILE A 27 1.84 19.41 22.77
C ILE A 27 0.51 18.70 23.07
N TRP A 28 -0.44 19.40 23.70
CA TRP A 28 -1.76 18.84 24.01
C TRP A 28 -2.49 18.39 22.74
N LEU A 29 -2.53 19.24 21.71
CA LEU A 29 -3.18 18.96 20.43
C LEU A 29 -2.49 17.79 19.71
N PHE A 30 -1.15 17.71 19.76
CA PHE A 30 -0.41 16.57 19.22
C PHE A 30 -0.82 15.26 19.88
N PHE A 31 -0.90 15.19 21.21
CA PHE A 31 -1.34 13.97 21.89
C PHE A 31 -2.81 13.65 21.62
N THR A 32 -3.70 14.63 21.68
CA THR A 32 -5.15 14.42 21.47
C THR A 32 -5.49 14.03 20.03
N LYS A 33 -4.79 14.60 19.03
CA LYS A 33 -5.06 14.37 17.61
C LYS A 33 -4.14 13.35 16.95
N SER A 34 -3.10 12.88 17.63
CA SER A 34 -2.20 11.83 17.11
C SER A 34 -2.94 10.58 16.66
N ASN A 35 -3.99 10.18 17.38
CA ASN A 35 -4.81 9.02 17.03
C ASN A 35 -5.60 9.26 15.74
N GLU A 36 -6.20 10.44 15.56
CA GLU A 36 -6.92 10.78 14.32
C GLU A 36 -5.98 10.79 13.11
N ILE A 37 -4.76 11.31 13.28
CA ILE A 37 -3.73 11.31 12.24
C ILE A 37 -3.33 9.87 11.90
N LYS A 38 -3.07 9.02 12.90
CA LYS A 38 -2.75 7.60 12.69
C LYS A 38 -3.87 6.87 11.95
N THR A 39 -5.13 7.10 12.34
CA THR A 39 -6.29 6.53 11.66
C THR A 39 -6.37 6.98 10.21
N ALA A 40 -6.20 8.27 9.93
CA ALA A 40 -6.19 8.78 8.57
C ALA A 40 -5.07 8.16 7.72
N PHE A 41 -3.86 8.02 8.26
CA PHE A 41 -2.76 7.33 7.58
C PHE A 41 -3.06 5.85 7.33
N ASN A 42 -3.61 5.13 8.31
CA ASN A 42 -3.98 3.73 8.16
C ASN A 42 -5.06 3.54 7.09
N LEU A 43 -6.05 4.44 7.04
CA LEU A 43 -7.07 4.46 5.99
C LEU A 43 -6.46 4.69 4.61
N LEU A 44 -5.51 5.63 4.48
CA LEU A 44 -4.80 5.88 3.23
C LEU A 44 -3.97 4.67 2.78
N LEU A 45 -3.26 4.02 3.71
CA LEU A 45 -2.49 2.81 3.42
C LEU A 45 -3.40 1.66 2.99
N ASN A 46 -4.51 1.44 3.69
CA ASN A 46 -5.48 0.42 3.32
C ASN A 46 -6.10 0.72 1.94
N TRP A 47 -6.46 1.98 1.68
CA TRP A 47 -6.98 2.37 0.38
C TRP A 47 -5.98 2.16 -0.76
N SER A 48 -4.70 2.54 -0.55
CA SER A 48 -3.62 2.24 -1.48
C SER A 48 -3.45 0.73 -1.72
N PHE A 49 -3.62 -0.08 -0.68
CA PHE A 49 -3.61 -1.53 -0.80
C PHE A 49 -4.78 -2.05 -1.64
N GLN A 50 -6.00 -1.58 -1.39
CA GLN A 50 -7.18 -1.93 -2.19
C GLN A 50 -7.03 -1.56 -3.67
N LEU A 51 -6.42 -0.40 -3.97
CA LEU A 51 -6.12 0.01 -5.33
C LEU A 51 -5.15 -0.97 -6.00
N THR A 52 -4.12 -1.42 -5.28
CA THR A 52 -3.17 -2.43 -5.76
C THR A 52 -3.85 -3.76 -6.06
N LEU A 53 -4.72 -4.25 -5.17
CA LEU A 53 -5.48 -5.48 -5.39
C LEU A 53 -6.40 -5.37 -6.61
N THR A 54 -7.02 -4.20 -6.82
CA THR A 54 -7.90 -3.94 -7.97
C THR A 54 -7.13 -3.94 -9.28
N ASP A 55 -5.95 -3.32 -9.32
CA ASP A 55 -5.08 -3.31 -10.50
C ASP A 55 -4.58 -4.72 -10.84
N LEU A 56 -4.11 -5.48 -9.84
CA LEU A 56 -3.72 -6.88 -10.00
C LEU A 56 -4.87 -7.73 -10.55
N LYS A 57 -6.09 -7.53 -10.05
CA LYS A 57 -7.29 -8.20 -10.57
C LYS A 57 -7.53 -7.87 -12.04
N SER A 58 -7.40 -6.60 -12.44
CA SER A 58 -7.54 -6.19 -13.84
C SER A 58 -6.51 -6.87 -14.74
N LYS A 59 -5.24 -6.95 -14.32
CA LYS A 59 -4.18 -7.65 -15.06
C LYS A 59 -4.45 -9.14 -15.20
N ILE A 60 -5.03 -9.78 -14.19
CA ILE A 60 -5.42 -11.20 -14.25
C ILE A 60 -6.56 -11.42 -15.24
N GLU A 61 -7.57 -10.53 -15.27
CA GLU A 61 -8.64 -10.63 -16.26
C GLU A 61 -8.08 -10.46 -17.68
N ARG A 62 -7.18 -9.49 -17.89
CA ARG A 62 -6.46 -9.35 -19.16
C ARG A 62 -5.64 -10.59 -19.52
N LEU A 63 -4.92 -11.19 -18.56
CA LEU A 63 -4.20 -12.46 -18.76
C LEU A 63 -5.14 -13.62 -19.17
N ASN A 64 -6.39 -13.60 -18.72
CA ASN A 64 -7.36 -14.63 -19.05
C ASN A 64 -7.90 -14.51 -20.49
N GLU A 65 -7.85 -13.31 -21.09
CA GLU A 65 -8.27 -13.06 -22.48
C GLU A 65 -7.32 -13.68 -23.51
N TYR A 66 -6.02 -13.78 -23.21
CA TYR A 66 -5.02 -14.39 -24.09
C TYR A 66 -4.97 -15.91 -23.94
N SER A 67 -4.70 -16.65 -25.01
CA SER A 67 -4.49 -18.09 -24.98
C SER A 67 -3.02 -18.48 -25.14
N ALA A 68 -2.56 -19.35 -24.26
CA ALA A 68 -1.25 -20.00 -24.36
C ALA A 68 -1.15 -21.00 -25.53
N LYS A 69 -2.22 -21.16 -26.32
CA LYS A 69 -2.22 -21.96 -27.55
C LYS A 69 -1.79 -21.17 -28.78
N ASP A 70 -1.94 -19.83 -28.76
CA ASP A 70 -1.50 -18.97 -29.86
C ASP A 70 -0.05 -18.52 -29.60
N PRO A 71 0.92 -18.90 -30.46
CA PRO A 71 2.31 -18.48 -30.32
C PRO A 71 2.50 -16.95 -30.31
N ASN A 72 1.63 -16.19 -30.97
CA ASN A 72 1.73 -14.73 -31.05
C ASN A 72 1.35 -14.05 -29.72
N GLU A 73 0.56 -14.72 -28.90
CA GLU A 73 0.08 -14.18 -27.61
C GLU A 73 0.98 -14.58 -26.43
N LEU A 74 1.92 -15.52 -26.64
CA LEU A 74 2.80 -16.03 -25.59
C LEU A 74 3.65 -14.94 -24.94
N ASP A 75 4.20 -14.03 -25.75
CA ASP A 75 5.05 -12.96 -25.23
C ASP A 75 4.23 -11.95 -24.42
N GLU A 76 2.99 -11.69 -24.83
CA GLU A 76 2.08 -10.83 -24.09
C GLU A 76 1.68 -11.44 -22.74
N ILE A 77 1.41 -12.76 -22.72
CA ILE A 77 1.17 -13.49 -21.48
C ILE A 77 2.38 -13.37 -20.53
N ARG A 78 3.60 -13.55 -21.04
CA ARG A 78 4.83 -13.42 -20.22
C ARG A 78 4.99 -12.01 -19.66
N ASN A 79 4.73 -10.98 -20.46
CA ASN A 79 4.79 -9.59 -20.02
C ASN A 79 3.82 -9.35 -18.87
N ILE A 80 2.56 -9.78 -19.01
CA ILE A 80 1.55 -9.62 -17.97
C ILE A 80 1.94 -10.40 -16.70
N LEU A 81 2.47 -11.62 -16.83
CA LEU A 81 2.94 -12.40 -15.68
C LEU A 81 4.12 -11.71 -14.97
N HIS A 82 5.05 -11.10 -15.70
CA HIS A 82 6.14 -10.32 -15.12
C HIS A 82 5.65 -9.05 -14.41
N GLU A 83 4.68 -8.34 -14.99
CA GLU A 83 4.05 -7.19 -14.34
C GLU A 83 3.36 -7.59 -13.03
N ILE A 84 2.57 -8.67 -13.05
CA ILE A 84 1.89 -9.20 -11.86
C ILE A 84 2.93 -9.58 -10.80
N ALA A 85 3.97 -10.35 -11.15
CA ALA A 85 5.02 -10.74 -10.21
C ALA A 85 5.75 -9.53 -9.62
N GLY A 86 6.07 -8.53 -10.45
CA GLY A 86 6.74 -7.31 -10.03
C GLY A 86 5.89 -6.51 -9.03
N GLN A 87 4.60 -6.31 -9.33
CA GLN A 87 3.68 -5.62 -8.43
C GLN A 87 3.45 -6.38 -7.13
N MET A 88 3.28 -7.70 -7.18
CA MET A 88 3.15 -8.53 -5.99
C MET A 88 4.42 -8.49 -5.13
N ARG A 89 5.60 -8.48 -5.73
CA ARG A 89 6.88 -8.38 -5.00
C ARG A 89 7.13 -6.99 -4.41
N GLY A 90 6.64 -5.94 -5.06
CA GLY A 90 6.71 -4.57 -4.55
C GLY A 90 5.83 -4.30 -3.32
N ASN A 91 4.93 -5.21 -2.97
CA ASN A 91 4.03 -5.04 -1.84
C ASN A 91 4.35 -6.03 -0.71
N GLU A 92 4.87 -5.52 0.42
CA GLU A 92 5.28 -6.36 1.56
C GLU A 92 4.15 -7.23 2.13
N GLN A 93 2.90 -6.75 2.11
CA GLN A 93 1.75 -7.52 2.62
C GLN A 93 1.48 -8.73 1.74
N ILE A 94 1.63 -8.58 0.42
CA ILE A 94 1.48 -9.66 -0.55
C ILE A 94 2.65 -10.65 -0.43
N VAL A 95 3.88 -10.15 -0.32
CA VAL A 95 5.08 -10.99 -0.18
C VAL A 95 4.99 -11.89 1.05
N LYS A 96 4.59 -11.33 2.22
CA LYS A 96 4.47 -12.10 3.47
C LYS A 96 3.48 -13.26 3.37
N SER A 97 2.42 -13.10 2.58
CA SER A 97 1.34 -14.09 2.47
C SER A 97 1.49 -15.03 1.26
N SER A 98 2.30 -14.69 0.26
CA SER A 98 2.28 -15.39 -1.04
C SER A 98 3.63 -15.44 -1.77
N ASN A 99 4.75 -15.42 -1.05
CA ASN A 99 6.09 -15.46 -1.65
C ASN A 99 6.32 -16.68 -2.58
N ASP A 100 5.78 -17.84 -2.21
CA ASP A 100 5.89 -19.06 -3.03
C ASP A 100 5.14 -18.91 -4.36
N LEU A 101 3.95 -18.29 -4.33
CA LEU A 101 3.16 -18.01 -5.52
C LEU A 101 3.88 -17.02 -6.44
N ILE A 102 4.47 -15.94 -5.89
CA ILE A 102 5.28 -14.99 -6.66
C ILE A 102 6.40 -15.74 -7.39
N SER A 103 7.12 -16.61 -6.68
CA SER A 103 8.19 -17.43 -7.26
C SER A 103 7.70 -18.38 -8.36
N LYS A 104 6.49 -18.94 -8.23
CA LYS A 104 5.85 -19.75 -9.29
C LYS A 104 5.51 -18.91 -10.52
N ILE A 105 4.95 -17.72 -10.33
CA ILE A 105 4.59 -16.80 -11.43
C ILE A 105 5.84 -16.42 -12.21
N GLU A 106 6.93 -16.07 -11.51
CA GLU A 106 8.20 -15.71 -12.16
C GLU A 106 8.80 -16.86 -12.96
N LYS A 107 8.73 -18.08 -12.41
CA LYS A 107 9.16 -19.29 -13.12
C LYS A 107 8.31 -19.54 -14.36
N LEU A 108 7.00 -19.29 -14.30
CA LEU A 108 6.11 -19.45 -15.45
C LEU A 108 6.33 -18.35 -16.49
N ALA A 109 6.56 -17.11 -16.07
CA ALA A 109 6.87 -15.99 -16.95
C ALA A 109 8.20 -16.21 -17.71
N GLY A 110 9.20 -16.77 -17.02
CA GLY A 110 10.49 -17.11 -17.61
C GLY A 110 10.53 -18.44 -18.38
N SER A 111 9.45 -19.24 -18.39
CA SER A 111 9.49 -20.57 -19.03
C SER A 111 9.34 -20.48 -20.55
N ARG A 112 10.14 -21.29 -21.26
CA ARG A 112 9.98 -21.47 -22.72
C ARG A 112 8.68 -22.16 -23.09
N SER A 113 8.23 -23.12 -22.27
CA SER A 113 6.95 -23.80 -22.43
C SER A 113 5.90 -23.15 -21.52
N LEU A 114 4.95 -22.45 -22.12
CA LEU A 114 3.74 -21.97 -21.44
C LEU A 114 2.57 -22.77 -22.00
N ASP A 115 1.90 -23.53 -21.14
CA ASP A 115 0.73 -24.32 -21.50
C ASP A 115 -0.52 -23.75 -20.82
N GLU A 116 -1.64 -23.83 -21.54
CA GLU A 116 -2.94 -23.33 -21.09
C GLU A 116 -3.39 -23.91 -19.72
N PRO A 117 -3.14 -25.19 -19.38
CA PRO A 117 -3.40 -25.72 -18.05
C PRO A 117 -2.62 -25.00 -16.95
N ARG A 118 -1.31 -24.77 -17.11
CA ARG A 118 -0.50 -24.04 -16.11
C ARG A 118 -0.92 -22.58 -15.99
N LYS A 119 -1.21 -21.91 -17.11
CA LYS A 119 -1.77 -20.55 -17.12
C LYS A 119 -3.02 -20.47 -16.24
N ARG A 120 -4.00 -21.36 -16.46
CA ARG A 120 -5.27 -21.40 -15.71
C ARG A 120 -5.10 -21.76 -14.24
N SER A 121 -4.15 -22.64 -13.92
CA SER A 121 -3.81 -22.97 -12.53
C SER A 121 -3.30 -21.74 -11.79
N ILE A 122 -2.34 -21.02 -12.38
CA ILE A 122 -1.77 -19.81 -11.78
C ILE A 122 -2.82 -18.70 -11.65
N ILE A 123 -3.65 -18.48 -12.67
CA ILE A 123 -4.76 -17.52 -12.58
C ILE A 123 -5.67 -17.83 -11.38
N SER A 124 -6.02 -19.11 -11.19
CA SER A 124 -6.87 -19.52 -10.06
C SER A 124 -6.18 -19.32 -8.71
N GLU A 125 -4.90 -19.67 -8.59
CA GLU A 125 -4.11 -19.44 -7.38
C GLU A 125 -4.00 -17.94 -7.04
N ILE A 126 -3.72 -17.08 -8.03
CA ILE A 126 -3.64 -15.64 -7.81
C ILE A 126 -5.00 -15.08 -7.38
N ARG A 127 -6.09 -15.44 -8.07
CA ARG A 127 -7.44 -14.98 -7.70
C ARG A 127 -7.79 -15.35 -6.26
N GLU A 128 -7.48 -16.58 -5.84
CA GLU A 128 -7.75 -17.04 -4.49
C GLU A 128 -6.96 -16.25 -3.45
N VAL A 129 -5.67 -16.04 -3.71
CA VAL A 129 -4.79 -15.25 -2.87
C VAL A 129 -5.28 -13.81 -2.73
N LEU A 130 -5.60 -13.13 -3.84
CA LEU A 130 -6.10 -11.75 -3.81
C LEU A 130 -7.44 -11.66 -3.10
N ARG A 131 -8.33 -12.65 -3.28
CA ARG A 131 -9.61 -12.72 -2.55
C ARG A 131 -9.38 -12.80 -1.05
N ASN A 132 -8.47 -13.65 -0.60
CA ASN A 132 -8.17 -13.82 0.82
C ASN A 132 -7.56 -12.53 1.42
N MET A 133 -6.69 -11.85 0.67
CA MET A 133 -6.17 -10.54 1.10
C MET A 133 -7.24 -9.45 1.14
N GLN A 134 -8.16 -9.43 0.18
CA GLN A 134 -9.27 -8.48 0.17
C GLN A 134 -10.18 -8.67 1.38
N VAL A 135 -10.51 -9.92 1.74
CA VAL A 135 -11.31 -10.22 2.93
C VAL A 135 -10.59 -9.76 4.20
N ASN A 136 -9.29 -10.05 4.33
CA ASN A 136 -8.50 -9.69 5.51
C ASN A 136 -8.32 -8.17 5.66
N SER A 137 -8.14 -7.44 4.55
CA SER A 137 -7.97 -5.98 4.56
C SER A 137 -9.27 -5.20 4.81
N VAL A 138 -10.43 -5.80 4.50
CA VAL A 138 -11.74 -5.28 4.89
C VAL A 138 -12.05 -5.59 6.36
N ALA A 139 -11.57 -6.73 6.88
CA ALA A 139 -11.79 -7.15 8.27
C ALA A 139 -10.89 -6.42 9.30
N SER A 140 -9.76 -5.84 8.88
CA SER A 140 -8.83 -5.12 9.78
C SER A 140 -8.62 -3.64 9.39
N PRO A 141 -9.65 -2.77 9.47
CA PRO A 141 -9.43 -1.32 9.32
C PRO A 141 -8.96 -0.64 10.61
N LEU A 142 -9.00 -1.32 11.78
CA LEU A 142 -9.00 -0.67 13.11
C LEU A 142 -8.23 -1.42 14.23
N GLU A 143 -7.38 -2.41 13.93
CA GLU A 143 -6.43 -2.95 14.93
C GLU A 143 -5.02 -2.35 14.77
#